data_AF-A0A7V9HNG0-F1
#
_entry.id   AF-A0A7V9HNG0-F1
#
_cell.length_a   1.000
_cell.length_b   1.000
_cell.length_c   1.000
_cell.angle_alpha   90.00
_cell.angle_beta   90.00
_cell.angle_gamma   90.00
#
_symmetry.space_group_name_H-M   'P 1'
#
loop_
_entity.id
_entity.type
_entity.pdbx_description
1 polymer ?
#
loop_
_entity_poly.entity_id
_entity_poly.type
_entity_poly.pdbx_seq_one_letter_code
_entity_poly.pdbx_strand_id
1 'polypeptide(L)' 'MAALILDASVVIALLDTADDHHDRAVEDVEVADRGGRELLIPASAYSET' A
#
# COMPACT_ATOMS: atom_id res chain seq x y z
N MET A 1 -6.16 -16.68 5.62
CA MET A 1 -5.94 -15.26 5.97
C MET A 1 -6.31 -14.41 4.77
N ALA A 2 -6.93 -13.25 4.95
CA ALA A 2 -7.41 -12.42 3.84
C ALA A 2 -6.31 -11.43 3.40
N ALA A 3 -5.98 -11.43 2.10
CA ALA A 3 -5.01 -10.51 1.51
C ALA A 3 -5.47 -9.04 1.65
N LEU A 4 -4.50 -8.12 1.63
CA LEU A 4 -4.73 -6.70 1.44
C LEU A 4 -4.35 -6.34 0.00
N ILE A 5 -5.31 -5.87 -0.76
CA ILE A 5 -5.08 -5.38 -2.12
C ILE A 5 -4.83 -3.87 -2.03
N LEU A 6 -3.70 -3.41 -2.55
CA LEU A 6 -3.29 -2.01 -2.56
C LEU A 6 -3.83 -1.32 -3.81
N ASP A 7 -4.50 -0.18 -3.62
CA ASP A 7 -4.91 0.70 -4.71
C ASP A 7 -3.71 1.53 -5.22
N ALA A 8 -3.78 2.04 -6.45
CA ALA A 8 -2.73 2.87 -7.05
C ALA A 8 -2.36 4.06 -6.17
N SER A 9 -3.36 4.73 -5.60
CA SER A 9 -3.16 5.89 -4.71
C SER A 9 -2.33 5.55 -3.47
N VAL A 10 -2.52 4.35 -2.91
CA VAL A 10 -1.74 3.87 -1.75
C VAL A 10 -0.32 3.54 -2.16
N VAL A 11 -0.13 2.95 -3.35
CA VAL A 11 1.21 2.67 -3.90
C VAL A 11 1.97 3.97 -4.14
N ILE A 12 1.31 5.00 -4.70
CA ILE A 12 1.90 6.33 -4.90
C ILE A 12 2.32 6.94 -3.57
N ALA A 13 1.42 6.96 -2.57
CA ALA A 13 1.73 7.49 -1.25
C ALA A 13 2.87 6.74 -0.54
N LEU A 14 3.00 5.41 -0.76
CA LEU A 14 4.14 4.63 -0.23
C LEU A 14 5.47 5.01 -0.88
N LEU A 15 5.46 5.33 -2.18
CA LEU A 15 6.67 5.62 -2.94
C LEU A 15 7.10 7.09 -2.86
N ASP A 16 6.15 8.02 -2.67
CA ASP A 16 6.42 9.45 -2.53
C ASP A 16 6.45 9.87 -1.06
N THR A 17 7.65 10.11 -0.54
CA THR A 17 7.85 10.59 0.85
C THR A 17 7.35 12.02 1.08
N ALA A 18 7.02 12.76 0.02
CA ALA A 18 6.44 14.10 0.11
C ALA A 18 4.89 14.08 0.01
N ASP A 19 4.28 12.92 -0.22
CA ASP A 19 2.82 12.79 -0.21
C ASP A 19 2.28 12.94 1.22
N ASP A 20 1.22 13.75 1.37
CA ASP A 20 0.57 14.00 2.65
C ASP A 20 0.04 12.71 3.33
N HIS A 21 -0.14 11.63 2.56
CA HIS A 21 -0.63 10.33 3.04
C HIS A 21 0.49 9.31 3.29
N HIS A 22 1.76 9.66 3.06
CA HIS A 22 2.90 8.72 3.16
C HIS A 22 2.92 7.97 4.49
N ASP A 23 2.95 8.70 5.61
CA ASP A 23 3.03 8.11 6.95
C ASP A 23 1.88 7.16 7.25
N ARG A 24 0.67 7.51 6.78
CA ARG A 24 -0.52 6.69 6.98
C ARG A 24 -0.48 5.42 6.12
N ALA A 25 -0.02 5.53 4.86
CA ALA A 25 0.13 4.39 3.98
C ALA A 25 1.16 3.38 4.53
N VAL A 26 2.27 3.88 5.09
CA VAL A 26 3.28 3.06 5.77
C VAL A 26 2.67 2.35 6.98
N GLU A 27 1.96 3.06 7.86
CA GLU A 27 1.33 2.47 9.05
C GLU A 27 0.35 1.34 8.67
N ASP A 28 -0.52 1.57 7.69
CA ASP A 28 -1.53 0.59 7.26
C ASP A 28 -0.88 -0.67 6.67
N VAL A 29 0.20 -0.52 5.89
CA VAL A 29 0.98 -1.64 5.34
C VAL A 29 1.70 -2.41 6.44
N GLU A 30 2.34 -1.72 7.39
CA GLU A 30 3.02 -2.38 8.50
C GLU A 30 2.06 -3.15 9.41
N VAL A 31 0.87 -2.60 9.68
CA VAL A 31 -0.17 -3.30 10.45
C VAL A 31 -0.63 -4.56 9.71
N ALA A 32 -0.78 -4.50 8.39
CA ALA A 32 -1.15 -5.64 7.58
C ALA A 32 -0.05 -6.72 7.56
N ASP A 33 1.21 -6.33 7.39
CA ASP A 33 2.38 -7.23 7.42
C ASP A 33 2.53 -7.92 8.78
N ARG A 34 2.48 -7.16 9.88
CA ARG A 34 2.48 -7.71 11.26
C ARG A 34 1.29 -8.64 11.51
N GLY A 35 0.15 -8.38 10.87
CA GLY A 35 -1.03 -9.25 10.90
C GLY A 35 -0.91 -10.51 10.04
N GLY A 36 0.21 -10.70 9.33
CA GLY A 36 0.43 -11.81 8.41
C GLY A 36 -0.46 -11.74 7.16
N ARG A 37 -0.96 -10.56 6.80
CA ARG A 37 -1.77 -10.39 5.60
C ARG A 37 -0.85 -10.30 4.39
N GLU A 38 -1.16 -11.08 3.37
CA GLU A 38 -0.48 -10.96 2.08
C GLU A 38 -0.80 -9.60 1.44
N LEU A 39 0.24 -8.85 1.10
CA LEU A 39 0.15 -7.55 0.44
C LEU A 39 0.19 -7.77 -1.08
N LEU A 40 -0.88 -7.43 -1.77
CA LEU A 40 -1.02 -7.61 -3.22
C LEU A 40 -1.16 -6.26 -3.91
N ILE A 41 -0.35 -6.02 -4.93
CA ILE A 41 -0.48 -4.86 -5.81
C ILE A 41 -1.05 -5.36 -7.15
N PRO A 42 -2.28 -4.96 -7.54
CA PRO A 42 -2.80 -5.26 -8.86
C PRO A 42 -1.91 -4.65 -9.95
N ALA A 43 -1.74 -5.36 -11.06
CA ALA A 43 -0.97 -4.87 -12.20
C ALA A 43 -1.51 -3.54 -12.78
N SER A 44 -2.83 -3.30 -12.65
CA SER A 44 -3.44 -2.02 -13.01
C SER A 44 -2.95 -0.88 -12.12
N ALA A 45 -2.93 -1.11 -10.80
CA ALA A 45 -2.47 -0.11 -9.83
C ALA A 45 -1.00 0.27 -10.04
N TYR A 46 -0.15 -0.70 -10.43
CA TYR A 46 1.25 -0.45 -10.80
C TYR A 46 1.42 0.29 -12.13
N SER A 47 0.45 0.20 -13.05
CA SER A 47 0.54 0.89 -14.34
C SER A 47 0.08 2.36 -14.26
N GLU A 48 -0.60 2.73 -13.17
CA GLU A 48 -1.12 4.07 -12.90
C GLU A 48 -0.17 4.92 -12.04
N THR A 49 0.86 4.31 -11.45
CA THR A 49 1.94 4.98 -10.69
C THR A 49 3.01 5.53 -11.60
#